data_AF-A0A2P5LZF1-F1
#
_entry.id   AF-A0A2P5LZF1-F1
#
_cell.length_a   1.000
_cell.length_b   1.000
_cell.length_c   1.000
_cell.angle_alpha   90.00
_cell.angle_beta   90.00
_cell.angle_gamma   90.00
#
_symmetry.space_group_name_H-M   'P 1'
#
loop_
_entity.id
_entity.type
_entity.pdbx_description
1 polymer ?
#
loop_
_entity_poly.entity_id
_entity_poly.type
_entity_poly.pdbx_seq_one_letter_code
_entity_poly.pdbx_strand_id
1 'polypeptide(L)' 'MTGTMIQLAILSDALVKIIELGPLADSGKAAPTDLLSRAGDIAAQALTAAATYGALPPFANPLDPRSTEDDRA' A
#
# COMPACT_ATOMS: atom_id res chain seq x y z
N MET A 1 -3.22 -19.33 -1.91
CA MET A 1 -2.08 -18.63 -1.25
C MET A 1 -1.17 -17.89 -2.25
N THR A 2 -0.92 -18.41 -3.45
CA THR A 2 -0.07 -17.75 -4.47
C THR A 2 -0.56 -16.35 -4.88
N GLY A 3 -1.86 -16.15 -5.09
CA GLY A 3 -2.42 -14.83 -5.45
C GLY A 3 -2.14 -13.77 -4.38
N THR A 4 -2.38 -14.09 -3.11
CA THR A 4 -2.13 -13.19 -1.97
C THR A 4 -0.65 -12.81 -1.82
N MET A 5 0.27 -13.75 -2.07
CA MET A 5 1.70 -13.47 -2.05
C MET A 5 2.11 -12.49 -3.17
N ILE A 6 1.53 -12.66 -4.36
CA ILE A 6 1.78 -11.75 -5.49
C ILE A 6 1.18 -10.36 -5.21
N GLN A 7 -0.04 -10.30 -4.67
CA GLN A 7 -0.66 -9.04 -4.23
C GLN A 7 0.23 -8.29 -3.24
N LEU A 8 0.72 -8.98 -2.20
CA LEU A 8 1.57 -8.36 -1.19
C LEU A 8 2.89 -7.87 -1.78
N ALA A 9 3.49 -8.63 -2.70
CA ALA A 9 4.71 -8.21 -3.38
C ALA A 9 4.51 -6.92 -4.20
N ILE A 10 3.42 -6.85 -4.98
CA ILE A 10 3.06 -5.66 -5.76
C ILE A 10 2.86 -4.44 -4.86
N LEU A 11 2.09 -4.61 -3.77
CA LEU A 11 1.79 -3.52 -2.84
C LEU A 11 3.03 -3.07 -2.07
N SER A 12 3.91 -4.01 -1.68
CA SER A 12 5.16 -3.69 -0.97
C SER A 12 6.14 -2.94 -1.87
N ASP A 13 6.28 -3.35 -3.13
CA ASP A 13 7.08 -2.62 -4.12
C ASP A 13 6.58 -1.18 -4.34
N ALA A 14 5.25 -1.00 -4.42
CA ALA A 14 4.66 0.32 -4.53
C ALA A 14 4.92 1.20 -3.31
N LEU A 15 4.87 0.64 -2.10
CA LEU A 15 5.18 1.35 -0.86
C LEU A 15 6.64 1.83 -0.83
N VAL A 16 7.58 1.01 -1.28
CA VAL A 16 9.00 1.41 -1.39
C VAL A 16 9.13 2.60 -2.34
N LYS A 17 8.51 2.54 -3.52
CA LYS A 17 8.54 3.63 -4.51
C LYS A 17 7.93 4.94 -3.99
N ILE A 18 6.89 4.85 -3.15
CA ILE A 18 6.28 6.03 -2.51
C ILE A 18 7.23 6.63 -1.47
N ILE A 19 7.86 5.79 -0.62
CA ILE A 19 8.82 6.25 0.40
C ILE A 19 10.04 6.93 -0.26
N GLU A 20 10.49 6.42 -1.40
CA GLU A 20 11.57 7.01 -2.20
C GLU A 20 11.24 8.41 -2.76
N LEU A 21 9.98 8.85 -2.70
CA LEU A 21 9.62 10.24 -3.01
C LEU A 21 10.01 11.23 -1.90
N GLY A 22 10.21 10.78 -0.66
CA GLY A 22 10.59 11.62 0.48
C GLY A 22 11.88 12.43 0.23
N PRO A 23 13.00 11.79 -0.17
CA PRO A 23 14.22 12.51 -0.51
C PRO A 23 14.08 13.56 -1.63
N LEU A 24 13.12 13.38 -2.55
CA LEU A 24 12.81 14.36 -3.60
C LEU A 24 12.09 15.59 -3.03
N ALA A 25 11.25 15.41 -1.99
CA ALA A 25 10.65 16.49 -1.24
C ALA A 25 11.71 17.28 -0.46
N ASP A 26 12.58 16.57 0.27
CA ASP A 26 13.61 17.16 1.12
C ASP A 26 14.66 17.95 0.32
N SER A 27 14.96 17.50 -0.90
CA SER A 27 15.90 18.17 -1.80
C SER A 27 15.29 19.35 -2.59
N GLY A 28 13.99 19.62 -2.43
CA GLY A 28 13.29 20.70 -3.16
C GLY A 28 13.22 20.49 -4.67
N LYS A 29 13.47 19.28 -5.16
CA LYS A 29 13.52 18.95 -6.60
C LYS A 29 12.16 18.80 -7.25
N ALA A 30 11.08 18.74 -6.46
CA ALA A 30 9.71 18.66 -6.92
C ALA A 30 8.77 19.37 -5.94
N ALA A 31 7.65 19.89 -6.43
CA ALA A 31 6.64 20.49 -5.56
C ALA A 31 5.94 19.39 -4.73
N PRO A 32 5.57 19.67 -3.47
CA PRO A 32 4.89 18.70 -2.62
C PRO A 32 3.60 18.14 -3.23
N THR A 33 2.87 18.97 -3.99
CA THR A 33 1.64 18.57 -4.70
C THR A 33 1.90 17.59 -5.83
N ASP A 34 3.03 17.72 -6.52
CA ASP A 34 3.40 16.82 -7.61
C ASP A 34 3.85 15.47 -7.05
N LEU A 35 4.56 15.49 -5.92
CA LEU A 35 4.96 14.29 -5.21
C LEU A 35 3.76 13.54 -4.64
N LEU A 36 2.78 14.24 -4.08
CA LEU A 36 1.55 13.65 -3.59
C LEU A 36 0.72 13.04 -4.73
N SER A 37 0.59 13.75 -5.85
CA SER A 37 -0.08 13.23 -7.06
C SER A 37 0.60 11.97 -7.57
N ARG A 38 1.94 11.99 -7.66
CA ARG A 38 2.73 10.84 -8.08
C ARG A 38 2.62 9.65 -7.12
N ALA A 39 2.60 9.89 -5.81
CA ALA A 39 2.35 8.86 -4.82
C ALA A 39 0.97 8.23 -4.99
N GLY A 40 -0.06 9.05 -5.25
CA GLY A 40 -1.41 8.60 -5.55
C GLY A 40 -1.48 7.73 -6.80
N ASP A 41 -0.80 8.13 -7.88
CA ASP A 41 -0.75 7.36 -9.13
C ASP A 41 -0.08 5.99 -8.93
N ILE A 42 1.04 5.96 -8.20
CA ILE A 42 1.72 4.69 -7.86
C ILE A 42 0.80 3.77 -7.07
N ALA A 43 0.12 4.31 -6.05
CA ALA A 43 -0.83 3.55 -5.24
C ALA A 43 -1.98 3.00 -6.09
N ALA A 44 -2.61 3.84 -6.92
CA ALA A 44 -3.73 3.43 -7.76
C ALA A 44 -3.34 2.33 -8.77
N GLN A 45 -2.17 2.46 -9.40
CA GLN A 45 -1.64 1.45 -10.31
C GLN A 45 -1.37 0.13 -9.59
N ALA A 46 -0.75 0.18 -8.41
CA ALA A 46 -0.45 -1.01 -7.62
C ALA A 46 -1.72 -1.72 -7.14
N LEU A 47 -2.72 -0.98 -6.65
CA LEU A 47 -4.02 -1.54 -6.26
C LEU A 47 -4.71 -2.21 -7.45
N THR A 48 -4.70 -1.56 -8.61
CA THR A 48 -5.28 -2.11 -9.85
C THR A 48 -4.58 -3.40 -10.26
N ALA A 49 -3.24 -3.42 -10.24
CA ALA A 49 -2.45 -4.59 -10.58
C ALA A 49 -2.67 -5.74 -9.58
N ALA A 50 -2.69 -5.46 -8.28
CA ALA A 50 -2.92 -6.45 -7.24
C ALA A 50 -4.34 -7.05 -7.32
N ALA A 51 -5.35 -6.25 -7.68
CA ALA A 51 -6.72 -6.72 -7.86
C ALA A 51 -6.87 -7.76 -8.99
N THR A 52 -5.91 -7.85 -9.93
CA THR A 52 -5.92 -8.88 -10.98
C THR A 52 -5.64 -10.30 -10.45
N TYR A 53 -5.06 -10.41 -9.24
CA TYR A 53 -4.73 -11.67 -8.59
C TYR A 53 -5.77 -12.13 -7.56
N GLY A 54 -6.92 -11.43 -7.50
CA GLY A 54 -8.04 -11.73 -6.61
C GLY A 54 -8.58 -10.47 -5.93
N ALA A 55 -9.69 -10.62 -5.19
CA ALA A 55 -10.20 -9.54 -4.35
C ALA A 55 -9.11 -9.12 -3.35
N LEU A 56 -8.87 -7.81 -3.24
CA LEU A 56 -7.97 -7.30 -2.20
C LEU A 56 -8.59 -7.58 -0.83
N PRO A 57 -7.78 -7.96 0.17
CA PRO A 57 -8.28 -8.08 1.52
C PRO A 57 -8.88 -6.74 1.95
N PRO A 58 -9.99 -6.76 2.71
CA PRO A 58 -10.55 -5.53 3.24
C PRO A 58 -9.47 -4.82 4.06
N PHE A 59 -9.44 -3.49 3.98
CA PHE A 59 -8.62 -2.72 4.90
C PHE A 59 -9.06 -3.07 6.32
N ALA A 60 -8.12 -3.57 7.12
CA ALA A 60 -8.38 -3.78 8.53
C ALA A 60 -8.75 -2.42 9.12
N ASN A 61 -9.99 -2.26 9.56
CA ASN A 61 -10.36 -1.08 10.30
C ASN A 61 -9.59 -1.13 11.63
N PRO A 62 -8.69 -0.17 11.94
CA PRO A 62 -7.89 -0.21 13.16
C PRO A 62 -8.73 -0.22 14.45
N LEU A 63 -10.03 0.08 14.32
CA LEU A 63 -11.03 0.11 15.39
C LEU A 63 -11.91 -1.15 15.45
N ASP A 64 -11.70 -2.17 14.60
CA ASP A 64 -12.44 -3.44 14.71
C ASP A 64 -11.91 -4.23 15.91
N PRO A 65 -12.68 -4.45 16.99
CA PRO A 65 -12.18 -5.08 18.23
C PRO A 65 -11.77 -6.55 18.11
N ARG A 66 -11.88 -7.16 16.92
CA ARG A 66 -11.84 -8.61 16.74
C ARG A 66 -10.44 -9.20 16.54
N SER A 67 -9.42 -8.64 17.18
CA SER A 67 -8.06 -9.21 17.18
C SER A 67 -7.52 -9.52 18.58
N THR A 68 -8.38 -9.64 19.60
CA THR A 68 -7.95 -10.00 20.97
C THR A 68 -8.61 -11.23 21.60
N GLU A 69 -9.44 -12.00 20.90
CA GLU A 69 -10.04 -13.23 21.45
C GLU A 69 -9.93 -14.39 20.46
N ASP A 70 -8.82 -15.13 20.51
CA ASP A 70 -8.84 -16.59 20.38
C ASP A 70 -7.50 -17.21 20.85
N ASP A 71 -7.17 -17.05 22.14
CA ASP A 71 -6.13 -17.86 22.81
C ASP A 71 -6.48 -18.09 24.29
N ARG A 72 -7.70 -18.57 24.57
CA ARG A 72 -8.06 -19.21 25.84
C ARG A 72 -9.20 -20.22 25.65
N ALA A 73 -8.86 -21.48 25.42
CA ALA A 73 -9.59 -22.65 25.92
C ALA A 73 -8.69 -23.88 25.91
#